data_AF-A0A7C2NVQ5-F1
#
_entry.id   AF-A0A7C2NVQ5-F1
#
_cell.length_a   1.000
_cell.length_b   1.000
_cell.length_c   1.000
_cell.angle_alpha   90.00
_cell.angle_beta   90.00
_cell.angle_gamma   90.00
#
_symmetry.space_group_name_H-M   'P 1'
#
loop_
_entity.id
_entity.type
_entity.pdbx_description
1 polymer ?
#
loop_
_entity_poly.entity_id
_entity_poly.type
_entity_poly.pdbx_seq_one_letter_code
_entity_poly.pdbx_strand_id
1 'polypeptide(L)' 'MSLRDQVDRLLPGWRQWYPSLFDAAADLGLIRARVCPPGSLLLSRRHADVQRAAEEAHREQWGGGPPEDPPEGPNRR' A
#
# COMPACT_ATOMS: atom_id res chain seq x y z
N MET A 1 20.29 -5.18 12.64
CA MET A 1 19.84 -6.58 12.77
C MET A 1 19.10 -6.93 11.50
N SER A 2 19.67 -7.80 10.67
CA SER A 2 19.02 -8.28 9.44
C SER A 2 18.07 -9.44 9.72
N LEU A 3 17.23 -9.82 8.74
CA LEU A 3 16.40 -11.02 8.82
C LEU A 3 17.27 -12.28 8.95
N ARG A 4 18.39 -12.32 8.22
CA ARG A 4 19.38 -13.39 8.29
C ARG A 4 19.92 -13.55 9.71
N ASP A 5 20.31 -12.46 10.37
CA ASP A 5 20.86 -12.51 11.73
C ASP A 5 19.83 -13.05 12.74
N GLN A 6 18.55 -12.73 12.55
CA GLN A 6 17.47 -13.23 13.40
C GLN A 6 17.24 -14.74 13.20
N VAL A 7 17.21 -15.19 11.95
CA VAL A 7 17.09 -16.62 11.63
C VAL A 7 18.31 -17.39 12.14
N ASP A 8 19.54 -16.90 11.91
CA ASP A 8 20.76 -17.58 12.35
C ASP A 8 20.85 -17.66 13.88
N ARG A 9 20.26 -16.71 14.62
CA ARG A 9 20.17 -16.76 16.09
C ARG A 9 19.17 -17.81 16.58
N LEU A 10 18.02 -17.93 15.92
CA LEU A 10 16.94 -18.83 16.33
C LEU A 10 17.18 -20.27 15.86
N LEU A 11 17.70 -20.42 14.65
CA LEU A 11 17.98 -21.71 14.02
C LEU A 11 19.35 -21.68 13.32
N PRO A 12 20.44 -21.88 14.08
CA PRO A 12 21.78 -22.00 13.51
C PRO A 12 21.84 -23.18 12.53
N GLY A 13 22.42 -22.96 11.35
CA GLY A 13 22.53 -24.02 10.33
C GLY A 13 21.23 -24.33 9.59
N TRP A 14 20.23 -23.45 9.62
CA TRP A 14 18.95 -23.61 8.91
C TRP A 14 19.09 -23.98 7.42
N ARG A 15 20.20 -23.63 6.76
CA ARG A 15 20.50 -23.96 5.35
C ARG A 15 20.54 -25.47 5.05
N GLN A 16 20.69 -26.32 6.07
CA GLN A 16 20.64 -27.78 5.90
C GLN A 16 19.20 -28.31 5.79
N TRP A 17 18.23 -27.54 6.29
CA TRP A 17 16.84 -27.94 6.45
C TRP A 17 15.91 -27.19 5.49
N TYR A 18 16.27 -25.96 5.13
CA TYR A 18 15.43 -25.11 4.30
C TYR A 18 16.14 -24.70 3.01
N PRO A 19 15.42 -24.68 1.87
CA PRO A 19 15.98 -24.30 0.59
C PRO A 19 16.23 -22.79 0.47
N SER A 20 15.54 -21.95 1.25
CA SER A 20 15.76 -20.50 1.29
C SER A 20 15.66 -19.91 2.70
N LEU A 21 16.23 -18.71 2.87
CA LEU A 21 16.14 -17.94 4.12
C LEU A 21 14.68 -17.59 4.44
N PHE A 22 13.88 -17.35 3.41
CA PHE A 22 12.49 -16.94 3.55
C PHE A 22 11.62 -18.08 4.05
N ASP A 23 11.88 -19.32 3.63
CA ASP A 23 11.15 -20.49 4.12
C ASP A 23 11.40 -20.69 5.62
N ALA A 24 12.67 -20.65 6.04
CA ALA A 24 13.03 -20.71 7.45
C ALA A 24 12.42 -19.54 8.25
N ALA A 25 12.43 -18.33 7.70
CA ALA A 25 11.84 -17.17 8.34
C ALA A 25 10.31 -17.24 8.44
N ALA A 26 9.64 -17.85 7.46
CA ALA A 26 8.19 -18.05 7.46
C ALA A 26 7.78 -19.06 8.53
N ASP A 27 8.47 -20.20 8.62
CA ASP A 27 8.19 -21.23 9.62
C ASP A 27 8.52 -20.78 11.04
N LEU A 28 9.59 -19.99 11.21
CA LEU A 28 9.90 -19.30 12.47
C LEU A 28 8.91 -18.17 12.81
N GLY A 29 8.02 -17.81 11.88
CA GLY A 29 7.03 -16.75 12.06
C GLY A 29 7.61 -15.33 12.08
N LEU A 30 8.87 -15.16 11.64
CA LEU A 30 9.55 -13.87 11.54
C LEU A 30 9.00 -13.02 10.40
N ILE A 31 8.59 -13.66 9.31
CA ILE A 31 7.85 -13.03 8.23
C ILE A 31 6.43 -13.57 8.20
N ARG A 32 5.46 -12.66 8.21
CA ARG A 32 4.06 -12.99 8.03
C ARG A 32 3.53 -12.18 6.86
N ALA A 33 3.02 -12.88 5.84
CA ALA A 33 2.21 -12.22 4.84
C ALA A 33 0.87 -11.85 5.49
N ARG A 34 0.50 -10.57 5.45
CA ARG A 34 -0.88 -10.15 5.71
C ARG A 34 -1.64 -10.23 4.40
N VAL A 35 -2.83 -10.84 4.40
CA VAL A 35 -3.72 -10.80 3.25
C VAL A 35 -4.24 -9.37 3.14
N CYS A 36 -3.69 -8.61 2.20
CA CYS A 36 -4.21 -7.29 1.88
C CYS A 36 -5.41 -7.45 0.93
N PRO A 37 -6.46 -6.63 1.08
CA PRO A 37 -7.52 -6.59 0.10
C PRO A 37 -6.93 -6.27 -1.29
N PRO A 38 -7.44 -6.84 -2.38
CA PRO A 38 -6.83 -6.74 -3.71
C PRO A 38 -6.66 -5.29 -4.19
N GLY A 39 -7.54 -4.39 -3.73
CA GLY A 39 -7.43 -2.95 -3.99
C GLY A 39 -6.16 -2.29 -3.42
N SER A 40 -5.54 -2.87 -2.38
CA SER A 40 -4.30 -2.35 -1.78
C SER A 40 -3.04 -2.74 -2.56
N LEU A 41 -3.12 -3.75 -3.44
CA LEU A 41 -2.01 -4.18 -4.29
C LEU A 41 -2.02 -3.48 -5.65
N LEU A 42 -3.18 -2.96 -6.06
CA LEU A 42 -3.32 -2.17 -7.27
C LEU A 42 -2.65 -0.80 -7.09
N LEU A 43 -1.46 -0.64 -7.67
CA LEU A 43 -0.68 0.59 -7.63
C LEU A 43 -1.50 1.81 -8.10
N SER A 44 -2.33 1.63 -9.13
CA SER A 44 -3.25 2.66 -9.64
C SER A 44 -4.22 3.15 -8.57
N ARG A 45 -4.78 2.25 -7.76
CA ARG A 45 -5.73 2.58 -6.70
C ARG A 45 -5.04 3.30 -5.54
N ARG A 46 -3.85 2.84 -5.16
CA ARG A 46 -3.01 3.51 -4.16
C ARG A 46 -2.61 4.93 -4.58
N HIS A 47 -2.26 5.12 -5.85
CA HIS A 47 -1.96 6.46 -6.37
C HIS A 47 -3.21 7.34 -6.47
N ALA A 48 -4.36 6.78 -6.84
CA ALA A 48 -5.62 7.53 -6.89
C ALA A 48 -6.04 8.05 -5.51
N ASP A 49 -5.90 7.25 -4.46
CA ASP A 49 -6.20 7.69 -3.08
C ASP A 49 -5.25 8.81 -2.61
N VAL A 50 -3.96 8.71 -2.95
CA VAL A 50 -2.96 9.76 -2.64
C VAL A 50 -3.24 11.04 -3.43
N GLN A 51 -3.57 10.94 -4.72
CA GLN A 51 -3.90 12.11 -5.55
C GLN A 51 -5.15 12.81 -5.04
N ARG A 52 -6.22 12.05 -4.72
CA ARG A 52 -7.44 12.62 -4.14
C ARG A 52 -7.15 13.35 -2.82
N ALA A 53 -6.38 12.74 -1.93
CA ALA A 53 -6.01 13.38 -0.66
C ALA A 53 -5.17 14.65 -0.87
N ALA A 54 -4.28 14.66 -1.87
CA ALA A 54 -3.49 15.83 -2.22
C ALA A 54 -4.37 16.94 -2.83
N GLU A 55 -5.34 16.61 -3.67
CA GLU A 55 -6.30 17.57 -4.23
C GLU A 55 -7.23 18.15 -3.16
N GLU A 56 -7.67 17.34 -2.19
CA GLU A 56 -8.46 17.79 -1.04
C GLU A 56 -7.64 18.74 -0.16
N ALA A 57 -6.42 18.36 0.22
CA ALA A 57 -5.52 19.22 1.00
C ALA A 57 -5.18 20.52 0.25
N HIS A 58 -4.98 20.44 -1.07
CA HIS A 58 -4.76 21.61 -1.91
C HIS A 58 -5.99 22.54 -1.91
N ARG A 59 -7.20 21.98 -2.01
CA ARG A 59 -8.46 22.74 -1.93
C ARG A 59 -8.66 23.39 -0.56
N GLU A 60 -8.37 22.68 0.52
CA GLU A 60 -8.46 23.19 1.89
C GLU A 60 -7.47 24.33 2.17
N GLN A 61 -6.25 24.21 1.66
CA GLN A 61 -5.17 25.13 1.98
C GLN A 61 -5.13 26.36 1.07
N TRP A 62 -5.57 26.23 -0.18
CA TRP A 62 -5.44 27.29 -1.20
C TRP A 62 -6.77 27.77 -1.78
N GLY A 63 -7.90 27.13 -1.44
CA GLY A 63 -9.23 27.56 -1.87
C GLY A 63 -9.50 27.31 -3.35
N GLY A 64 -10.03 26.14 -3.68
CA GLY A 64 -10.59 25.82 -4.99
C GLY A 64 -11.94 25.16 -4.82
N GLY A 65 -13.02 25.85 -5.22
CA GLY A 65 -14.36 25.27 -5.20
C GLY A 65 -14.46 24.02 -6.10
N PRO A 66 -15.49 23.19 -5.93
CA PRO A 66 -15.77 22.12 -6.89
C PRO A 66 -15.85 22.69 -8.31
N PRO A 67 -15.52 21.91 -9.36
CA PRO A 67 -15.77 22.34 -10.73
C PRO A 67 -17.24 22.77 -10.83
N GLU A 68 -17.47 24.05 -11.15
CA GLU A 68 -18.81 24.56 -11.37
C GLU A 68 -19.45 23.72 -12.47
N ASP A 69 -20.62 23.13 -12.19
CA ASP A 69 -21.42 22.52 -13.23
C ASP A 69 -21.71 23.58 -14.30
N PRO A 70 -21.51 23.25 -15.59
CA PRO A 70 -21.78 24.21 -16.66
C PRO A 70 -23.23 24.68 -16.56
N PRO A 71 -23.51 25.98 -16.73
CA PRO A 71 -24.85 26.51 -16.53
C PRO A 71 -25.84 25.80 -17.44
N GLU A 72 -26.93 25.30 -16.85
CA GLU A 72 -28.05 24.72 -17.57
C GLU A 72 -28.56 25.77 -18.57
N GLY A 73 -28.32 25.53 -19.86
CA GLY A 73 -28.68 26.45 -20.93
C GLY A 73 -30.18 26.75 -20.92
N PRO A 74 -30.60 27.95 -21.37
CA PRO A 74 -31.97 28.40 -21.18
C PRO A 74 -32.95 27.46 -21.88
N ASN A 75 -33.88 26.93 -21.09
CA ASN A 75 -34.95 26.05 -21.51
C ASN A 75 -35.83 26.78 -22.55
N ARG A 76 -35.62 26.51 -23.84
CA ARG A 76 -36.44 27.08 -24.92
C ARG A 76 -37.80 26.38 -24.90
N ARG A 77 -38.80 27.08 -24.35
CA ARG A 77 -40.23 26.80 -24.58
C ARG A 77 -40.72 27.50 -25.83
#